data_AF-A0A1Y1S8H1-F1
#
_entry.id   AF-A0A1Y1S8H1-F1
#
_cell.length_a   1.000
_cell.length_b   1.000
_cell.length_c   1.000
_cell.angle_alpha   90.00
_cell.angle_beta   90.00
_cell.angle_gamma   90.00
#
_symmetry.space_group_name_H-M   'P 1'
#
loop_
_entity.id
_entity.type
_entity.pdbx_description
1 polymer ?
#
loop_
_entity_poly.entity_id
_entity_poly.type
_entity_poly.pdbx_seq_one_letter_code
_entity_poly.pdbx_strand_id
1 'polypeptide(L)'
;MFSNRYRIARILGEGSSSTVYMGYDRESEKKVAIKCINKTHSKEIEILKRLMQNEDKNENVLIPIEIIEQDGVFYIITESCECNLVEFINTYEIEEKNIVKIIRMILIGLHFMHRNNLIHRDIKLSNLLVKNETIKICDLGLSCFMDENKNEVCGTHEYMAPEIGKDAYSAKIDIYALGVVAKTLVCRAKEMELDSACVSEELKWFINQLLATDPTNRPSAFEALQQPVFDVLYRKMHNFKIIKEFSRETKYGKIIRKENYVSIESNFNKTVVFYEECCREEEHKMHDFRLCDNFRTSIKINDKIKTKDLLSNTELKYYNFLCGYIELLADETVIHTIDGIEYKFRYFLSRNWSYEARGITVKKLSDKYEINGREMIQFPHKLHNLREYIETLVNRSEKEIIRCNKNEYTLENRSNIELGIKTDNLINNAIYIRNVGWMVRKNMILLNSGLKIELDGMTVMNKEEVNYKNDREIINKIVRLFIEEARKYN
;
A
#
# COMPACT_ATOMS: atom_id res chain seq x y z
N MET A 1 43.69 7.18 -13.08
CA MET A 1 42.54 6.59 -13.81
C MET A 1 41.47 6.33 -12.78
N PHE A 2 40.25 6.78 -13.06
CA PHE A 2 39.10 6.94 -12.18
C PHE A 2 38.52 5.61 -11.61
N SER A 3 39.42 4.87 -10.96
CA SER A 3 39.47 3.44 -10.63
C SER A 3 39.22 2.51 -11.82
N ASN A 4 39.91 1.36 -11.91
CA ASN A 4 39.62 0.33 -12.92
C ASN A 4 38.18 -0.20 -12.85
N ARG A 5 37.42 0.21 -11.82
CA ARG A 5 36.05 -0.18 -11.51
C ARG A 5 35.00 0.70 -12.19
N TYR A 6 35.14 2.03 -12.23
CA TYR A 6 34.08 2.87 -12.83
C TYR A 6 34.41 3.31 -14.25
N ARG A 7 33.46 3.13 -15.16
CA ARG A 7 33.54 3.62 -16.54
C ARG A 7 32.53 4.74 -16.77
N ILE A 8 33.02 5.94 -17.04
CA ILE A 8 32.21 7.07 -17.51
C ILE A 8 31.67 6.78 -18.91
N ALA A 9 30.41 7.10 -19.16
CA ALA A 9 29.74 6.86 -20.44
C ALA A 9 29.29 8.16 -21.14
N ARG A 10 28.28 8.86 -20.58
CA ARG A 10 27.75 10.09 -21.17
C ARG A 10 27.41 11.11 -20.10
N ILE A 11 27.31 12.38 -20.48
CA ILE A 11 26.90 13.46 -19.58
C ILE A 11 25.38 13.35 -19.31
N LEU A 12 25.00 13.51 -18.05
CA LEU A 12 23.61 13.60 -17.59
C LEU A 12 23.21 15.05 -17.30
N GLY A 13 24.15 15.86 -16.81
CA GLY A 13 23.93 17.28 -16.56
C GLY A 13 25.22 18.01 -16.29
N GLU A 14 25.24 19.28 -16.67
CA GLU A 14 26.34 20.22 -16.39
C GLU A 14 25.78 21.38 -15.58
N GLY A 15 26.42 21.66 -14.44
CA GLY A 15 26.14 22.82 -13.60
C GLY A 15 27.37 23.72 -13.50
N SER A 16 27.20 24.87 -12.86
CA SER A 16 28.26 25.87 -12.69
C SER A 16 29.49 25.37 -11.92
N SER A 17 29.32 24.36 -11.05
CA SER A 17 30.36 23.87 -10.14
C SER A 17 30.60 22.36 -10.20
N SER A 18 29.85 21.64 -11.04
CA SER A 18 29.98 20.18 -11.16
C SER A 18 29.41 19.66 -12.47
N THR A 19 29.96 18.55 -12.95
CA THR A 19 29.39 17.79 -14.07
C THR A 19 28.97 16.41 -13.58
N VAL A 20 27.78 15.97 -13.98
CA VAL A 20 27.25 14.65 -13.63
C VAL A 20 27.27 13.77 -14.87
N TYR A 21 27.89 12.60 -14.74
CA TYR A 21 27.99 11.61 -15.79
C TYR A 21 27.18 10.37 -15.45
N MET A 22 26.59 9.75 -16.46
CA MET A 22 26.21 8.34 -16.41
C MET A 22 27.48 7.51 -16.53
N GLY A 23 27.57 6.46 -15.72
CA GLY A 23 28.65 5.49 -15.78
C GLY A 23 28.19 4.07 -15.47
N TYR A 24 29.16 3.17 -15.41
CA TYR A 24 28.97 1.78 -15.08
C TYR A 24 29.99 1.36 -14.03
N ASP A 25 29.53 0.67 -12.98
CA ASP A 25 30.39 -0.11 -12.09
C ASP A 25 30.72 -1.43 -12.80
N ARG A 26 31.99 -1.66 -13.11
CA ARG A 26 32.46 -2.85 -13.85
C ARG A 26 32.41 -4.12 -13.02
N GLU A 27 32.39 -4.02 -11.69
CA GLU A 27 32.30 -5.21 -10.82
C GLU A 27 30.86 -5.71 -10.73
N SER A 28 29.90 -4.80 -10.56
CA SER A 28 28.49 -5.15 -10.42
C SER A 28 27.69 -5.10 -11.73
N GLU A 29 28.30 -4.58 -12.80
CA GLU A 29 27.68 -4.27 -14.10
C GLU A 29 26.47 -3.31 -14.02
N LYS A 30 26.32 -2.60 -12.89
CA LYS A 30 25.19 -1.68 -12.67
C LYS A 30 25.50 -0.27 -13.18
N LYS A 31 24.44 0.40 -13.67
CA LYS A 31 24.47 1.83 -13.99
C LYS A 31 24.63 2.66 -12.72
N VAL A 32 25.51 3.64 -12.77
CA VAL A 32 25.79 4.60 -11.69
C VAL A 32 25.72 6.03 -12.23
N ALA A 33 25.50 7.00 -11.34
CA ALA A 33 25.73 8.40 -11.63
C ALA A 33 27.02 8.86 -10.92
N ILE A 34 27.83 9.65 -11.61
CA ILE A 34 29.15 10.10 -11.16
C ILE A 34 29.16 11.63 -11.21
N LYS A 35 29.06 12.29 -10.06
CA LYS A 35 29.17 13.76 -9.94
C LYS A 35 30.63 14.13 -9.70
N CYS A 36 31.21 14.90 -10.62
CA CYS A 36 32.59 15.41 -10.54
C CYS A 36 32.59 16.84 -10.01
N ILE A 37 33.39 17.10 -8.97
CA ILE A 37 33.53 18.41 -8.33
C ILE A 37 35.01 18.77 -8.26
N ASN A 38 35.39 19.89 -8.89
CA ASN A 38 36.79 20.32 -9.02
C ASN A 38 37.33 21.10 -7.81
N LYS A 39 36.56 21.23 -6.72
CA LYS A 39 36.93 22.03 -5.55
C LYS A 39 37.44 21.14 -4.42
N THR A 40 38.64 21.43 -3.93
CA THR A 40 39.16 20.89 -2.67
C THR A 40 38.30 21.40 -1.50
N HIS A 41 37.90 20.50 -0.60
CA HIS A 41 37.15 20.82 0.62
C HIS A 41 35.76 21.48 0.43
N SER A 42 34.88 20.91 -0.38
CA SER A 42 33.46 21.33 -0.34
C SER A 42 32.78 20.79 0.92
N LYS A 43 32.00 21.65 1.60
CA LYS A 43 31.11 21.28 2.72
C LYS A 43 30.15 20.14 2.34
N GLU A 44 29.80 20.05 1.06
CA GLU A 44 29.05 18.93 0.49
C GLU A 44 29.76 17.57 0.73
N ILE A 45 31.07 17.46 0.48
CA ILE A 45 31.80 16.19 0.68
C ILE A 45 31.82 15.79 2.15
N GLU A 46 31.98 16.75 3.06
CA GLU A 46 31.92 16.49 4.50
C GLU A 46 30.55 15.94 4.92
N ILE A 47 29.47 16.60 4.48
CA ILE A 47 28.09 16.18 4.75
C ILE A 47 27.86 14.77 4.19
N LEU A 48 28.26 14.51 2.93
CA LEU A 48 28.06 13.21 2.29
C LEU A 48 28.84 12.09 3.00
N LYS A 49 30.10 12.34 3.39
CA LYS A 49 30.89 11.37 4.18
C LYS A 49 30.22 11.04 5.52
N ARG A 50 29.68 12.06 6.22
CA ARG A 50 28.92 11.85 7.47
C ARG A 50 27.65 11.03 7.24
N LEU A 51 26.91 11.29 6.17
CA LEU A 51 25.71 10.52 5.82
C LEU A 51 26.03 9.06 5.44
N MET A 52 27.16 8.81 4.76
CA MET A 52 27.61 7.45 4.43
C MET A 52 27.93 6.60 5.67
N GLN A 53 28.43 7.24 6.72
CA GLN A 53 28.77 6.62 8.01
C GLN A 53 27.57 6.45 8.94
N ASN A 54 26.41 7.03 8.62
CA ASN A 54 25.21 6.90 9.43
C ASN A 54 24.64 5.46 9.32
N GLU A 55 24.40 4.83 10.47
CA GLU A 55 23.81 3.49 10.55
C GLU A 55 22.34 3.47 10.09
N ASP A 56 21.59 4.55 10.30
CA ASP A 56 20.18 4.68 9.98
C ASP A 56 19.97 5.34 8.61
N LYS A 57 20.44 4.66 7.55
CA LYS A 57 20.33 5.18 6.17
C LYS A 57 18.86 5.35 5.75
N ASN A 58 18.54 6.50 5.18
CA ASN A 58 17.20 6.80 4.68
C ASN A 58 17.10 6.62 3.16
N GLU A 59 16.08 5.90 2.69
CA GLU A 59 15.90 5.63 1.25
C GLU A 59 15.55 6.87 0.43
N ASN A 60 15.05 7.94 1.08
CA ASN A 60 14.61 9.19 0.46
C ASN A 60 15.69 10.28 0.44
N VAL A 61 16.93 9.96 0.81
CA VAL A 61 18.11 10.80 0.59
C VAL A 61 19.11 10.02 -0.26
N LEU A 62 19.65 10.65 -1.30
CA LEU A 62 20.63 10.03 -2.18
C LEU A 62 21.99 9.97 -1.49
N ILE A 63 22.22 8.90 -0.72
CA ILE A 63 23.49 8.65 -0.06
C ILE A 63 24.47 8.02 -1.07
N PRO A 64 25.70 8.51 -1.21
CA PRO A 64 26.68 7.93 -2.12
C PRO A 64 27.02 6.49 -1.79
N ILE A 65 27.28 5.72 -2.85
CA ILE A 65 27.89 4.39 -2.77
C ILE A 65 29.35 4.57 -2.36
N GLU A 66 30.04 5.52 -2.99
CA GLU A 66 31.46 5.76 -2.81
C GLU A 66 31.80 7.22 -3.14
N ILE A 67 32.86 7.75 -2.51
CA ILE A 67 33.45 9.04 -2.85
C ILE A 67 34.94 8.81 -3.09
N ILE A 68 35.41 9.17 -4.28
CA ILE A 68 36.80 9.02 -4.71
C ILE A 68 37.41 10.41 -4.89
N GLU A 69 38.62 10.60 -4.37
CA GLU A 69 39.42 11.79 -4.60
C GLU A 69 40.60 11.41 -5.51
N GLN A 70 40.72 12.07 -6.66
CA GLN A 70 41.83 11.86 -7.57
C GLN A 70 42.22 13.19 -8.23
N ASP A 71 43.51 13.53 -8.21
CA ASP A 71 44.07 14.71 -8.87
C ASP A 71 43.37 16.03 -8.47
N GLY A 72 42.94 16.14 -7.19
CA GLY A 72 42.22 17.30 -6.66
C GLY A 72 40.75 17.40 -7.07
N VAL A 73 40.22 16.40 -7.77
CA VAL A 73 38.82 16.27 -8.15
C VAL A 73 38.14 15.24 -7.27
N PHE A 74 36.99 15.61 -6.69
CA PHE A 74 36.11 14.67 -6.02
C PHE A 74 35.10 14.10 -7.00
N TYR A 75 34.86 12.81 -6.85
CA TYR A 75 33.90 12.10 -7.64
C TYR A 75 32.98 11.32 -6.71
N ILE A 76 31.70 11.64 -6.79
CA ILE A 76 30.67 11.10 -5.94
C ILE A 76 29.89 10.08 -6.77
N ILE A 77 29.98 8.81 -6.39
CA ILE A 77 29.34 7.70 -7.09
C ILE A 77 28.03 7.39 -6.37
N THR A 78 26.91 7.48 -7.09
CA THR A 78 25.58 7.15 -6.58
C THR A 78 24.92 6.10 -7.46
N GLU A 79 23.83 5.52 -6.98
CA GLU A 79 22.92 4.78 -7.84
C GLU A 79 22.39 5.69 -8.97
N SER A 80 22.20 5.11 -10.16
CA SER A 80 21.53 5.81 -11.26
C SER A 80 20.03 5.88 -10.99
N CYS A 81 19.49 7.10 -10.92
CA CYS A 81 18.06 7.37 -10.94
C CYS A 81 17.53 7.42 -12.39
N GLU A 82 16.21 7.29 -12.55
CA GLU A 82 15.54 7.28 -13.86
C GLU A 82 15.40 8.68 -14.43
N CYS A 83 14.90 9.60 -13.61
CA CYS A 83 14.65 11.00 -13.95
C CYS A 83 14.58 11.87 -12.68
N ASN A 84 14.44 13.18 -12.84
CA ASN A 84 14.04 14.09 -11.76
C ASN A 84 12.53 14.39 -11.84
N LEU A 85 11.97 15.05 -10.82
CA LEU A 85 10.54 15.35 -10.81
C LEU A 85 10.11 16.33 -11.90
N VAL A 86 11.00 17.17 -12.46
CA VAL A 86 10.67 18.04 -13.60
C VAL A 86 10.36 17.18 -14.83
N GLU A 87 11.24 16.24 -15.16
CA GLU A 87 11.03 15.31 -16.28
C GLU A 87 9.82 14.40 -16.02
N PHE A 88 9.65 13.93 -14.78
CA PHE A 88 8.55 13.06 -14.40
C PHE A 88 7.19 13.73 -14.63
N ILE A 89 6.99 14.97 -14.15
CA ILE A 89 5.70 15.67 -14.27
C ILE A 89 5.40 16.15 -15.69
N ASN A 90 6.42 16.33 -16.52
CA ASN A 90 6.26 16.66 -17.94
C ASN A 90 5.87 15.44 -18.77
N THR A 91 6.22 14.24 -18.30
CA THR A 91 5.97 12.99 -19.02
C THR A 91 4.67 12.32 -18.59
N TYR A 92 4.34 12.39 -17.29
CA TYR A 92 3.24 11.62 -16.71
C TYR A 92 2.17 12.52 -16.10
N GLU A 93 0.91 12.10 -16.21
CA GLU A 93 -0.15 12.61 -15.35
C GLU A 93 -0.06 11.94 -13.99
N ILE A 94 -0.28 12.72 -12.93
CA ILE A 94 -0.10 12.25 -11.55
C ILE A 94 -1.42 12.40 -10.81
N GLU A 95 -2.01 11.28 -10.44
CA GLU A 95 -3.17 11.27 -9.55
C GLU A 95 -2.81 11.81 -8.17
N GLU A 96 -3.79 12.43 -7.51
CA GLU A 96 -3.63 13.02 -6.17
C GLU A 96 -2.97 12.06 -5.18
N LYS A 97 -3.41 10.80 -5.14
CA LYS A 97 -2.83 9.79 -4.25
C LYS A 97 -1.31 9.61 -4.46
N ASN A 98 -0.83 9.73 -5.69
CA ASN A 98 0.60 9.65 -5.99
C ASN A 98 1.34 10.95 -5.63
N ILE A 99 0.69 12.11 -5.77
CA ILE A 99 1.22 13.39 -5.24
C ILE A 99 1.41 13.29 -3.72
N VAL A 100 0.42 12.80 -2.98
CA VAL A 100 0.50 12.58 -1.53
C VAL A 100 1.65 11.62 -1.17
N LYS A 101 1.85 10.53 -1.94
CA LYS A 101 3.00 9.64 -1.76
C LYS A 101 4.35 10.35 -1.97
N ILE A 102 4.45 11.16 -3.02
CA ILE A 102 5.66 11.94 -3.33
C ILE A 102 5.98 12.88 -2.17
N ILE A 103 5.01 13.68 -1.73
CA ILE A 103 5.19 14.62 -0.62
C ILE A 103 5.61 13.88 0.65
N ARG A 104 4.97 12.75 0.98
CA ARG A 104 5.34 11.91 2.14
C ARG A 104 6.80 11.48 2.10
N MET A 105 7.27 10.98 0.95
CA MET A 105 8.65 10.52 0.78
C MET A 105 9.65 11.66 0.95
N ILE A 106 9.33 12.85 0.44
CA ILE A 106 10.19 14.04 0.62
C ILE A 106 10.23 14.43 2.10
N LEU A 107 9.10 14.43 2.80
CA LEU A 107 9.05 14.70 4.24
C LEU A 107 9.85 13.68 5.06
N ILE A 108 9.82 12.40 4.72
CA ILE A 108 10.65 11.37 5.36
C ILE A 108 12.13 11.69 5.18
N GLY A 109 12.54 12.08 3.97
CA GLY A 109 13.92 12.49 3.68
C GLY A 109 14.32 13.75 4.46
N LEU A 110 13.47 14.78 4.46
CA LEU A 110 13.70 16.01 5.22
C LEU A 110 13.76 15.76 6.73
N HIS A 111 12.87 14.93 7.26
CA HIS A 111 12.91 14.53 8.68
C HIS A 111 14.24 13.88 9.03
N PHE A 112 14.74 12.98 8.19
CA PHE A 112 16.05 12.36 8.36
C PHE A 112 17.19 13.40 8.33
N MET A 113 17.20 14.31 7.35
CA MET A 113 18.21 15.37 7.28
C MET A 113 18.16 16.28 8.52
N HIS A 114 16.97 16.75 8.89
CA HIS A 114 16.77 17.67 10.00
C HIS A 114 17.19 17.06 11.34
N ARG A 115 16.91 15.77 11.57
CA ARG A 115 17.40 15.03 12.76
C ARG A 115 18.91 14.84 12.80
N ASN A 116 19.57 14.92 11.65
CA ASN A 116 21.03 14.89 11.55
C ASN A 116 21.64 16.31 11.57
N ASN A 117 20.88 17.32 12.03
CA ASN A 117 21.27 18.73 12.05
C ASN A 117 21.64 19.28 10.67
N LEU A 118 21.03 18.77 9.59
CA LEU A 118 21.28 19.25 8.22
C LEU A 118 20.07 20.05 7.72
N ILE A 119 20.33 21.20 7.10
CA ILE A 119 19.36 21.96 6.31
C ILE A 119 19.73 21.78 4.84
N HIS A 120 18.75 21.43 3.99
CA HIS A 120 19.00 21.20 2.57
C HIS A 120 19.27 22.51 1.80
N ARG A 121 18.43 23.52 2.01
CA ARG A 121 18.47 24.88 1.42
C ARG A 121 18.17 24.99 -0.08
N ASP A 122 18.07 23.89 -0.82
CA ASP A 122 17.74 23.91 -2.26
C ASP A 122 16.74 22.82 -2.68
N ILE A 123 15.67 22.65 -1.91
CA ILE A 123 14.58 21.73 -2.27
C ILE A 123 13.82 22.30 -3.47
N LYS A 124 13.82 21.54 -4.57
CA LYS A 124 13.14 21.89 -5.82
C LYS A 124 12.94 20.65 -6.67
N LEU A 125 12.06 20.72 -7.67
CA LEU A 125 11.73 19.57 -8.53
C LEU A 125 12.96 18.92 -9.19
N SER A 126 13.97 19.70 -9.60
CA SER A 126 15.17 19.15 -10.26
C SER A 126 16.09 18.38 -9.31
N ASN A 127 16.00 18.63 -8.00
CA ASN A 127 16.81 18.00 -6.95
C ASN A 127 16.07 16.83 -6.25
N LEU A 128 14.95 16.40 -6.83
CA LEU A 128 14.14 15.29 -6.37
C LEU A 128 14.14 14.22 -7.45
N LEU A 129 14.92 13.16 -7.24
CA LEU A 129 15.12 12.09 -8.21
C LEU A 129 14.13 10.94 -8.00
N VAL A 130 13.76 10.28 -9.10
CA VAL A 130 12.89 9.11 -9.10
C VAL A 130 13.70 7.85 -9.33
N LYS A 131 13.51 6.86 -8.46
CA LYS A 131 14.12 5.53 -8.57
C LYS A 131 13.15 4.46 -8.11
N ASN A 132 12.66 3.60 -9.00
CA ASN A 132 11.74 2.51 -8.65
C ASN A 132 10.56 2.99 -7.76
N GLU A 133 9.86 4.05 -8.19
CA GLU A 133 8.77 4.70 -7.44
C GLU A 133 9.16 5.36 -6.10
N THR A 134 10.47 5.48 -5.82
CA THR A 134 10.98 6.14 -4.61
C THR A 134 11.57 7.50 -4.96
N ILE A 135 11.21 8.51 -4.19
CA ILE A 135 11.78 9.86 -4.33
C ILE A 135 13.02 9.99 -3.47
N LYS A 136 14.09 10.52 -4.06
CA LYS A 136 15.39 10.73 -3.42
C LYS A 136 15.78 12.20 -3.52
N ILE A 137 15.99 12.83 -2.36
CA ILE A 137 16.57 14.17 -2.26
C ILE A 137 18.04 14.07 -2.63
N CYS A 138 18.49 14.89 -3.58
CA CYS A 138 19.87 14.95 -4.02
C CYS A 138 20.42 16.39 -4.01
N ASP A 139 21.71 16.51 -4.30
CA ASP A 139 22.45 17.77 -4.42
C ASP A 139 22.55 18.55 -3.10
N LEU A 140 23.54 18.18 -2.29
CA LEU A 140 23.82 18.80 -1.00
C LEU A 140 24.83 19.95 -1.12
N GLY A 141 25.05 20.47 -2.34
CA GLY A 141 26.01 21.54 -2.64
C GLY A 141 25.75 22.84 -1.87
N LEU A 142 24.47 23.11 -1.57
CA LEU A 142 24.06 24.24 -0.74
C LEU A 142 23.68 23.84 0.68
N SER A 143 23.77 22.58 1.08
CA SER A 143 23.38 22.17 2.43
C SER A 143 24.35 22.68 3.49
N CYS A 144 23.88 22.79 4.73
CA CYS A 144 24.72 23.15 5.87
C CYS A 144 24.27 22.47 7.16
N PHE A 145 25.19 22.39 8.12
CA PHE A 145 24.83 22.04 9.49
C PHE A 145 24.10 23.22 10.15
N MET A 146 23.07 22.92 10.96
CA MET A 146 22.20 23.92 11.60
C MET A 146 22.97 24.85 12.54
N ASP A 147 23.96 24.33 13.26
CA ASP A 147 24.86 25.07 14.14
C ASP A 147 25.86 25.96 13.38
N GLU A 148 26.11 25.67 12.11
CA GLU A 148 26.95 26.46 11.22
C GLU A 148 26.13 27.33 10.24
N ASN A 149 24.82 27.45 10.45
CA ASN A 149 23.97 28.24 9.58
C ASN A 149 24.26 29.74 9.77
N LYS A 150 24.91 30.35 8.78
CA LYS A 150 25.23 31.78 8.74
C LYS A 150 24.09 32.65 8.18
N ASN A 151 22.92 32.06 7.93
CA ASN A 151 21.75 32.74 7.36
C ASN A 151 22.03 33.41 6.01
N GLU A 152 22.94 32.82 5.23
CA GLU A 152 23.27 33.27 3.88
C GLU A 152 22.04 33.16 2.97
N VAL A 153 21.86 34.13 2.10
CA VAL A 153 20.85 34.09 1.04
C VAL A 153 21.32 33.12 -0.03
N CYS A 154 20.74 31.92 -0.05
CA CYS A 154 21.06 30.87 -1.01
C CYS A 154 19.82 30.01 -1.33
N GLY A 155 19.89 29.27 -2.43
CA GLY A 155 18.79 28.45 -2.95
C GLY A 155 18.27 28.98 -4.28
N THR A 156 17.25 28.31 -4.81
CA THR A 156 16.59 28.72 -6.06
C THR A 156 15.44 29.69 -5.75
N HIS A 157 15.47 30.88 -6.35
CA HIS A 157 14.62 32.02 -5.98
C HIS A 157 13.12 31.66 -5.88
N GLU A 158 12.59 30.90 -6.83
CA GLU A 158 11.17 30.52 -6.87
C GLU A 158 10.72 29.62 -5.71
N TYR A 159 11.66 28.99 -4.99
CA TYR A 159 11.39 28.08 -3.88
C TYR A 159 11.78 28.68 -2.51
N MET A 160 12.34 29.90 -2.50
CA MET A 160 12.83 30.52 -1.28
C MET A 160 11.69 30.89 -0.33
N ALA A 161 11.88 30.56 0.95
CA ALA A 161 10.98 30.97 2.01
C ALA A 161 11.06 32.49 2.25
N PRO A 162 9.96 33.15 2.65
CA PRO A 162 9.87 34.60 2.76
C PRO A 162 10.74 35.24 3.85
N GLU A 163 11.28 34.44 4.78
CA GLU A 163 12.23 34.86 5.81
C GLU A 163 13.69 34.87 5.35
N ILE A 164 14.01 34.24 4.20
CA ILE A 164 15.37 34.26 3.65
C ILE A 164 15.73 35.71 3.30
N GLY A 165 16.83 36.21 3.86
CA GLY A 165 17.32 37.58 3.65
C GLY A 165 16.72 38.64 4.56
N LYS A 166 15.83 38.27 5.50
CA LYS A 166 15.33 39.17 6.55
C LYS A 166 16.03 38.94 7.88
N ASP A 167 15.90 37.72 8.41
CA ASP A 167 16.34 37.33 9.74
C ASP A 167 17.06 35.97 9.72
N ALA A 168 17.38 35.45 10.91
CA ALA A 168 17.84 34.07 11.06
C ALA A 168 16.75 33.07 10.63
N TYR A 169 17.13 32.08 9.82
CA TYR A 169 16.22 31.03 9.37
C TYR A 169 16.61 29.66 9.92
N SER A 170 15.63 28.77 9.96
CA SER A 170 15.81 27.39 10.44
C SER A 170 15.55 26.38 9.33
N ALA A 171 15.57 25.10 9.66
CA ALA A 171 15.20 24.00 8.77
C ALA A 171 13.78 24.11 8.17
N LYS A 172 12.92 24.98 8.72
CA LYS A 172 11.56 25.26 8.21
C LYS A 172 11.55 25.85 6.80
N ILE A 173 12.67 26.40 6.30
CA ILE A 173 12.76 26.85 4.90
C ILE A 173 12.62 25.68 3.91
N ASP A 174 13.10 24.48 4.29
CA ASP A 174 12.95 23.28 3.45
C ASP A 174 11.48 22.85 3.38
N ILE A 175 10.72 23.08 4.46
CA ILE A 175 9.27 22.79 4.52
C ILE A 175 8.49 23.74 3.60
N TYR A 176 8.85 25.02 3.57
CA TYR A 176 8.26 25.98 2.64
C TYR A 176 8.57 25.62 1.18
N ALA A 177 9.84 25.30 0.89
CA ALA A 177 10.26 24.89 -0.44
C ALA A 177 9.52 23.61 -0.91
N LEU A 178 9.27 22.66 0.00
CA LEU A 178 8.39 21.53 -0.26
C LEU A 178 6.93 21.96 -0.53
N GLY A 179 6.41 22.96 0.18
CA GLY A 179 5.10 23.56 -0.11
C GLY A 179 5.01 24.09 -1.55
N VAL A 180 6.07 24.76 -2.04
CA VAL A 180 6.16 25.23 -3.43
C VAL A 180 6.19 24.05 -4.41
N VAL A 181 6.96 23.01 -4.09
CA VAL A 181 6.99 21.75 -4.88
C VAL A 181 5.59 21.13 -4.94
N ALA A 182 4.91 20.99 -3.79
CA ALA A 182 3.59 20.38 -3.70
C ALA A 182 2.53 21.19 -4.48
N LYS A 183 2.55 22.52 -4.35
CA LYS A 183 1.72 23.42 -5.16
C LYS A 183 1.97 23.20 -6.66
N THR A 184 3.23 23.10 -7.06
CA THR A 184 3.59 22.86 -8.48
C THR A 184 3.09 21.49 -8.96
N LEU A 185 3.16 20.45 -8.13
CA LEU A 185 2.66 19.12 -8.49
C LEU A 185 1.13 19.11 -8.73
N VAL A 186 0.36 19.83 -7.92
CA VAL A 186 -1.11 19.87 -8.07
C VAL A 186 -1.56 20.86 -9.14
N CYS A 187 -0.82 21.94 -9.35
CA CYS A 187 -1.20 23.00 -10.29
C CYS A 187 -0.72 22.72 -11.72
N ARG A 188 0.48 22.14 -11.87
CA ARG A 188 1.22 21.90 -13.12
C ARG A 188 1.56 23.15 -13.95
N ALA A 189 0.71 24.17 -13.94
CA ALA A 189 0.96 25.47 -14.55
C ALA A 189 1.44 26.49 -13.51
N LYS A 190 2.50 27.23 -13.85
CA LYS A 190 3.18 28.19 -12.96
C LYS A 190 2.24 29.29 -12.42
N GLU A 191 1.23 29.67 -13.19
CA GLU A 191 0.31 30.77 -12.88
C GLU A 191 -1.01 30.31 -12.24
N MET A 192 -1.25 29.00 -12.13
CA MET A 192 -2.51 28.52 -11.59
C MET A 192 -2.52 28.67 -10.07
N GLU A 193 -3.63 29.20 -9.55
CA GLU A 193 -3.87 29.29 -8.12
C GLU A 193 -4.19 27.92 -7.54
N LEU A 194 -3.77 27.69 -6.29
CA LEU A 194 -3.98 26.42 -5.60
C LEU A 194 -5.48 26.08 -5.46
N ASP A 195 -6.31 27.09 -5.23
CA ASP A 195 -7.76 26.94 -5.07
C ASP A 195 -8.43 26.40 -6.33
N SER A 196 -7.84 26.67 -7.50
CA SER A 196 -8.30 26.18 -8.81
C SER A 196 -7.87 24.74 -9.10
N ALA A 197 -7.02 24.13 -8.27
CA ALA A 197 -6.56 22.76 -8.49
C ALA A 197 -7.68 21.74 -8.23
N CYS A 198 -7.81 20.76 -9.13
CA CYS A 198 -8.77 19.65 -9.02
C CYS A 198 -8.21 18.54 -8.11
N VAL A 199 -8.05 18.88 -6.83
CA VAL A 199 -7.61 17.96 -5.75
C VAL A 199 -8.47 18.19 -4.50
N SER A 200 -8.39 17.26 -3.54
CA SER A 200 -9.10 17.36 -2.27
C SER A 200 -8.80 18.64 -1.49
N GLU A 201 -9.79 19.13 -0.76
CA GLU A 201 -9.64 20.29 0.13
C GLU A 201 -8.65 20.01 1.25
N GLU A 202 -8.57 18.76 1.70
CA GLU A 202 -7.58 18.28 2.67
C GLU A 202 -6.15 18.49 2.17
N LEU A 203 -5.87 18.17 0.89
CA LEU A 203 -4.55 18.40 0.29
C LEU A 203 -4.25 19.89 0.11
N LYS A 204 -5.23 20.69 -0.33
CA LYS A 204 -5.05 22.16 -0.46
C LYS A 204 -4.74 22.80 0.89
N TRP A 205 -5.51 22.44 1.92
CA TRP A 205 -5.28 22.91 3.29
C TRP A 205 -3.88 22.54 3.77
N PHE A 206 -3.45 21.30 3.55
CA PHE A 206 -2.12 20.85 3.93
C PHE A 206 -1.01 21.62 3.21
N ILE A 207 -1.14 21.86 1.89
CA ILE A 207 -0.17 22.66 1.12
C ILE A 207 -0.08 24.09 1.67
N ASN A 208 -1.21 24.70 2.03
CA ASN A 208 -1.24 26.04 2.64
C ASN A 208 -0.52 26.09 4.00
N GLN A 209 -0.58 25.02 4.80
CA GLN A 209 0.20 24.92 6.05
C GLN A 209 1.71 24.91 5.78
N LEU A 210 2.16 24.22 4.72
CA LEU A 210 3.57 24.21 4.32
C LEU A 210 4.03 25.59 3.81
N LEU A 211 3.14 26.34 3.17
CA LEU A 211 3.40 27.67 2.59
C LEU A 211 3.17 28.83 3.58
N ALA A 212 2.94 28.56 4.87
CA ALA A 212 2.70 29.63 5.85
C ALA A 212 3.89 30.62 5.90
N THR A 213 3.57 31.91 5.75
CA THR A 213 4.58 32.99 5.69
C THR A 213 5.40 33.05 6.97
N ASP A 214 4.72 32.98 8.12
CA ASP A 214 5.39 32.89 9.43
C ASP A 214 5.93 31.47 9.64
N PRO A 215 7.26 31.27 9.80
CA PRO A 215 7.86 29.96 10.00
C PRO A 215 7.40 29.25 11.29
N THR A 216 6.88 29.97 12.28
CA THR A 216 6.35 29.36 13.52
C THR A 216 5.04 28.61 13.28
N ASN A 217 4.28 29.01 12.25
CA ASN A 217 3.03 28.35 11.84
C ASN A 217 3.27 27.19 10.86
N ARG A 218 4.50 27.04 10.33
CA ARG A 218 4.85 25.87 9.51
C ARG A 218 5.09 24.66 10.41
N PRO A 219 4.61 23.45 10.05
CA PRO A 219 4.98 22.23 10.76
C PRO A 219 6.45 21.87 10.53
N SER A 220 7.05 21.11 11.44
CA SER A 220 8.29 20.38 11.16
C SER A 220 8.01 19.24 10.17
N ALA A 221 9.05 18.63 9.59
CA ALA A 221 8.86 17.48 8.70
C ALA A 221 8.11 16.32 9.39
N PHE A 222 8.34 16.11 10.69
CA PHE A 222 7.64 15.07 11.45
C PHE A 222 6.18 15.43 11.73
N GLU A 223 5.90 16.65 12.18
CA GLU A 223 4.52 17.11 12.42
C GLU A 223 3.70 17.13 11.13
N ALA A 224 4.33 17.44 9.99
CA ALA A 224 3.71 17.37 8.68
C ALA A 224 3.31 15.92 8.33
N LEU A 225 4.17 14.93 8.61
CA LEU A 225 3.87 13.51 8.39
C LEU A 225 2.66 12.99 9.19
N GLN A 226 2.32 13.63 10.31
CA GLN A 226 1.18 13.26 11.15
C GLN A 226 -0.17 13.83 10.64
N GLN A 227 -0.17 14.56 9.52
CA GLN A 227 -1.39 15.20 9.02
C GLN A 227 -2.34 14.17 8.36
N PRO A 228 -3.67 14.33 8.52
CA PRO A 228 -4.66 13.35 8.02
C PRO A 228 -4.63 13.08 6.52
N VAL A 229 -4.09 14.00 5.72
CA VAL A 229 -3.93 13.84 4.26
C VAL A 229 -3.17 12.55 3.89
N PHE A 230 -2.30 12.06 4.77
CA PHE A 230 -1.53 10.83 4.55
C PHE A 230 -2.30 9.55 4.89
N ASP A 231 -3.43 9.61 5.60
CA ASP A 231 -4.19 8.43 6.02
C ASP A 231 -4.70 7.59 4.83
N VAL A 232 -4.95 8.22 3.67
CA VAL A 232 -5.30 7.53 2.41
C VAL A 232 -4.25 6.52 1.93
N LEU A 233 -3.02 6.61 2.45
CA LEU A 233 -1.92 5.72 2.12
C LEU A 233 -1.85 4.46 3.01
N TYR A 234 -2.55 4.45 4.12
CA TYR A 234 -2.48 3.39 5.12
C TYR A 234 -3.77 2.57 5.15
N ARG A 235 -3.65 1.24 5.03
CA ARG A 235 -4.74 0.34 5.35
C ARG A 235 -4.89 0.21 6.86
N LYS A 236 -6.12 0.15 7.34
CA LYS A 236 -6.40 -0.13 8.76
C LYS A 236 -6.08 -1.59 9.07
N MET A 237 -5.31 -1.83 10.13
CA MET A 237 -5.14 -3.17 10.67
C MET A 237 -6.46 -3.62 11.32
N HIS A 238 -6.93 -4.81 10.94
CA HIS A 238 -8.13 -5.40 11.54
C HIS A 238 -7.74 -6.24 12.76
N ASN A 239 -8.69 -6.37 13.70
CA ASN A 239 -8.51 -7.23 14.86
C ASN A 239 -8.21 -8.66 14.40
N PHE A 240 -6.96 -9.09 14.60
CA PHE A 240 -6.49 -10.41 14.22
C PHE A 240 -6.54 -11.42 15.37
N LYS A 241 -7.01 -11.02 16.57
CA LYS A 241 -7.16 -11.93 17.72
C LYS A 241 -8.20 -13.00 17.47
N ILE A 242 -9.19 -12.70 16.64
CA ILE A 242 -10.24 -13.66 16.23
C ILE A 242 -9.71 -14.75 15.28
N ILE A 243 -8.67 -14.45 14.49
CA ILE A 243 -8.12 -15.36 13.50
C ILE A 243 -7.32 -16.43 14.24
N LYS A 244 -7.35 -17.71 13.84
CA LYS A 244 -6.49 -18.73 14.48
C LYS A 244 -5.01 -18.50 14.17
N GLU A 245 -4.10 -18.96 15.04
CA GLU A 245 -2.67 -18.91 14.74
C GLU A 245 -2.34 -19.64 13.44
N PHE A 246 -1.43 -19.07 12.65
CA PHE A 246 -1.00 -19.65 11.40
C PHE A 246 0.40 -19.18 11.01
N SER A 247 1.01 -19.93 10.10
CA SER A 247 2.22 -19.57 9.39
C SER A 247 2.01 -19.91 7.92
N ARG A 248 2.14 -18.94 7.02
CA ARG A 248 1.87 -19.12 5.59
C ARG A 248 2.90 -18.41 4.72
N GLU A 249 3.41 -19.13 3.73
CA GLU A 249 4.29 -18.57 2.71
C GLU A 249 3.48 -17.78 1.68
N THR A 250 3.99 -16.60 1.31
CA THR A 250 3.43 -15.75 0.26
C THR A 250 4.53 -15.27 -0.67
N LYS A 251 4.17 -14.72 -1.83
CA LYS A 251 5.15 -14.10 -2.76
C LYS A 251 5.93 -12.93 -2.16
N TYR A 252 5.46 -12.34 -1.06
CA TYR A 252 6.10 -11.22 -0.37
C TYR A 252 6.89 -11.66 0.88
N GLY A 253 6.86 -12.95 1.22
CA GLY A 253 7.48 -13.50 2.42
C GLY A 253 6.52 -14.30 3.27
N LYS A 254 7.03 -14.79 4.39
CA LYS A 254 6.29 -15.64 5.32
C LYS A 254 5.49 -14.79 6.30
N ILE A 255 4.17 -14.97 6.29
CA ILE A 255 3.28 -14.34 7.28
C ILE A 255 3.11 -15.27 8.46
N ILE A 256 3.31 -14.74 9.67
CA ILE A 256 3.12 -15.48 10.91
C ILE A 256 2.13 -14.69 11.77
N ARG A 257 1.07 -15.36 12.21
CA ARG A 257 0.13 -14.83 13.21
C ARG A 257 0.25 -15.69 14.46
N LYS A 258 0.56 -15.05 15.59
CA LYS A 258 0.52 -15.62 16.94
C LYS A 258 -0.30 -14.74 17.87
N GLU A 259 -0.66 -15.26 19.04
CA GLU A 259 -1.47 -14.64 20.09
C GLU A 259 -1.61 -13.11 20.02
N ASN A 260 -0.51 -12.37 20.21
CA ASN A 260 -0.53 -10.89 20.29
C ASN A 260 0.23 -10.18 19.15
N TYR A 261 0.64 -10.91 18.10
CA TYR A 261 1.36 -10.29 17.00
C TYR A 261 1.08 -10.95 15.65
N VAL A 262 1.20 -10.13 14.60
CA VAL A 262 1.28 -10.58 13.22
C VAL A 262 2.57 -10.06 12.61
N SER A 263 3.33 -10.91 11.93
CA SER A 263 4.56 -10.52 11.24
C SER A 263 4.56 -10.94 9.78
N ILE A 264 5.37 -10.23 9.01
CA ILE A 264 5.79 -10.64 7.68
C ILE A 264 7.33 -10.64 7.64
N GLU A 265 7.89 -11.82 7.43
CA GLU A 265 9.32 -12.03 7.22
C GLU A 265 9.59 -11.96 5.72
N SER A 266 10.17 -10.85 5.25
CA SER A 266 10.44 -10.67 3.82
C SER A 266 11.70 -11.45 3.40
N ASN A 267 11.71 -11.92 2.15
CA ASN A 267 12.87 -12.57 1.54
C ASN A 267 14.09 -11.64 1.37
N PHE A 268 13.95 -10.35 1.67
CA PHE A 268 14.99 -9.32 1.51
C PHE A 268 15.57 -8.87 2.87
N ASN A 269 15.58 -9.73 3.89
CA ASN A 269 16.11 -9.47 5.24
C ASN A 269 15.44 -8.30 5.99
N LYS A 270 14.15 -8.03 5.73
CA LYS A 270 13.34 -7.11 6.54
C LYS A 270 12.21 -7.89 7.19
N THR A 271 12.27 -8.02 8.51
CA THR A 271 11.15 -8.56 9.28
C THR A 271 10.33 -7.40 9.81
N VAL A 272 9.10 -7.29 9.33
CA VAL A 272 8.13 -6.32 9.85
C VAL A 272 7.21 -7.08 10.79
N VAL A 273 7.28 -6.76 12.08
CA VAL A 273 6.47 -7.35 13.14
C VAL A 273 5.50 -6.30 13.66
N PHE A 274 4.22 -6.64 13.73
CA PHE A 274 3.18 -5.82 14.32
C PHE A 274 2.75 -6.44 15.63
N TYR A 275 2.91 -5.68 16.71
CA TYR A 275 2.37 -6.06 18.01
C TYR A 275 1.08 -5.30 18.22
N GLU A 276 0.13 -5.96 18.84
CA GLU A 276 -1.09 -5.31 19.30
C GLU A 276 -1.11 -5.35 20.82
N GLU A 277 -1.03 -4.18 21.44
CA GLU A 277 -1.26 -4.02 22.88
C GLU A 277 -2.71 -3.62 23.09
N CYS A 278 -3.42 -4.39 23.94
CA CYS A 278 -4.76 -4.05 24.36
C CYS A 278 -4.65 -2.88 25.35
N CYS A 279 -5.21 -1.71 25.02
CA CYS A 279 -5.46 -0.69 26.02
C CYS A 279 -6.53 -1.25 26.96
N ARG A 280 -6.19 -1.49 28.24
CA ARG A 280 -7.21 -1.79 29.25
C ARG A 280 -8.09 -0.56 29.40
N GLU A 281 -9.29 -0.59 28.82
CA GLU A 281 -10.41 0.19 29.35
C GLU A 281 -11.13 -0.68 30.39
N GLU A 282 -11.53 -0.02 31.48
CA GLU A 282 -12.04 -0.61 32.70
C GLU A 282 -13.22 -1.58 32.47
N GLU A 283 -13.30 -2.60 33.32
CA GLU A 283 -14.35 -3.61 33.35
C GLU A 283 -15.74 -2.97 33.46
N HIS A 284 -16.39 -2.71 32.33
CA HIS A 284 -17.81 -2.44 32.31
C HIS A 284 -18.59 -3.75 32.10
N LYS A 285 -19.42 -4.04 33.10
CA LYS A 285 -20.23 -5.24 33.31
C LYS A 285 -20.94 -5.73 32.05
N MET A 286 -21.00 -7.06 31.95
CA MET A 286 -21.90 -7.87 31.12
C MET A 286 -23.19 -7.13 30.78
N HIS A 287 -23.37 -6.78 29.51
CA HIS A 287 -24.62 -6.96 28.73
C HIS A 287 -24.61 -6.26 27.35
N ASP A 288 -23.59 -5.48 27.02
CA ASP A 288 -23.39 -4.98 25.65
C ASP A 288 -22.10 -5.53 25.05
N PHE A 289 -22.22 -6.36 24.00
CA PHE A 289 -21.09 -6.81 23.19
C PHE A 289 -20.55 -5.63 22.37
N ARG A 290 -19.74 -4.77 22.99
CA ARG A 290 -18.79 -3.94 22.23
C ARG A 290 -17.50 -4.73 22.15
N LEU A 291 -17.15 -5.17 20.94
CA LEU A 291 -15.76 -5.49 20.61
C LEU A 291 -14.94 -4.27 21.06
N CYS A 292 -13.93 -4.48 21.91
CA CYS A 292 -13.00 -3.41 22.26
C CYS A 292 -12.36 -2.95 20.94
N ASP A 293 -12.80 -1.81 20.40
CA ASP A 293 -12.31 -1.28 19.12
C ASP A 293 -10.97 -0.53 19.29
N ASN A 294 -10.52 -0.34 20.54
CA ASN A 294 -9.35 0.46 20.92
C ASN A 294 -8.12 -0.43 21.17
N PHE A 295 -7.55 -0.97 20.09
CA PHE A 295 -6.24 -1.61 20.13
C PHE A 295 -5.12 -0.63 19.77
N ARG A 296 -4.02 -0.64 20.52
CA ARG A 296 -2.82 0.11 20.16
C ARG A 296 -1.85 -0.82 19.44
N THR A 297 -1.74 -0.66 18.13
CA THR A 297 -0.74 -1.39 17.34
C THR A 297 0.61 -0.68 17.40
N SER A 298 1.68 -1.40 17.72
CA SER A 298 3.06 -0.93 17.54
C SER A 298 3.71 -1.66 16.37
N ILE A 299 4.50 -0.93 15.58
CA ILE A 299 5.21 -1.46 14.42
C ILE A 299 6.68 -1.63 14.80
N LYS A 300 7.22 -2.82 14.61
CA LYS A 300 8.61 -3.16 14.90
C LYS A 300 9.28 -3.64 13.62
N ILE A 301 10.38 -3.00 13.23
CA ILE A 301 11.15 -3.35 12.04
C ILE A 301 12.59 -3.58 12.47
N ASN A 302 13.10 -4.80 12.24
CA ASN A 302 14.47 -5.19 12.64
C ASN A 302 14.78 -4.79 14.09
N ASP A 303 13.88 -5.17 14.99
CA ASP A 303 13.89 -4.85 16.40
C ASP A 303 13.70 -3.40 16.86
N LYS A 304 13.54 -2.45 15.94
CA LYS A 304 13.28 -1.03 16.26
C LYS A 304 11.78 -0.72 16.17
N ILE A 305 11.24 -0.09 17.21
CA ILE A 305 9.86 0.42 17.18
C ILE A 305 9.80 1.64 16.26
N LYS A 306 8.81 1.68 15.39
CA LYS A 306 8.60 2.72 14.39
C LYS A 306 7.13 3.14 14.34
N THR A 307 6.86 4.42 14.10
CA THR A 307 5.50 4.88 13.80
C THR A 307 5.14 4.59 12.35
N LYS A 308 3.84 4.47 12.04
CA LYS A 308 3.37 4.23 10.66
C LYS A 308 3.83 5.35 9.70
N ASP A 309 3.98 6.56 10.21
CA ASP A 309 4.25 7.77 9.43
C ASP A 309 5.70 7.82 8.93
N LEU A 310 6.60 7.10 9.61
CA LEU A 310 8.00 6.99 9.22
C LEU A 310 8.30 5.77 8.36
N LEU A 311 7.30 4.94 8.03
CA LEU A 311 7.51 3.78 7.17
C LEU A 311 8.05 4.20 5.80
N SER A 312 9.16 3.57 5.42
CA SER A 312 9.72 3.66 4.08
C SER A 312 8.66 3.23 3.06
N ASN A 313 8.77 3.65 1.80
CA ASN A 313 7.88 3.24 0.73
C ASN A 313 7.82 1.71 0.60
N THR A 314 8.97 1.05 0.77
CA THR A 314 9.05 -0.42 0.80
C THR A 314 8.31 -1.00 2.01
N GLU A 315 8.57 -0.46 3.20
CA GLU A 315 7.93 -0.93 4.45
C GLU A 315 6.41 -0.72 4.43
N LEU A 316 5.94 0.40 3.87
CA LEU A 316 4.53 0.71 3.69
C LEU A 316 3.84 -0.28 2.75
N LYS A 317 4.52 -0.75 1.70
CA LYS A 317 3.99 -1.81 0.82
C LYS A 317 3.75 -3.10 1.61
N TYR A 318 4.71 -3.52 2.43
CA TYR A 318 4.56 -4.69 3.30
C TYR A 318 3.47 -4.49 4.36
N TYR A 319 3.42 -3.31 4.99
CA TYR A 319 2.36 -2.93 5.92
C TYR A 319 0.97 -3.10 5.32
N ASN A 320 0.75 -2.48 4.16
CA ASN A 320 -0.55 -2.51 3.48
C ASN A 320 -0.89 -3.91 2.98
N PHE A 321 0.09 -4.67 2.48
CA PHE A 321 -0.13 -6.06 2.09
C PHE A 321 -0.61 -6.90 3.28
N LEU A 322 0.07 -6.79 4.43
CA LEU A 322 -0.30 -7.55 5.61
C LEU A 322 -1.66 -7.14 6.16
N CYS A 323 -1.95 -5.83 6.25
CA CYS A 323 -3.26 -5.34 6.70
C CYS A 323 -4.39 -5.87 5.81
N GLY A 324 -4.20 -5.83 4.48
CA GLY A 324 -5.17 -6.39 3.54
C GLY A 324 -5.30 -7.92 3.63
N TYR A 325 -4.21 -8.62 3.94
CA TYR A 325 -4.23 -10.06 4.14
C TYR A 325 -5.01 -10.45 5.40
N ILE A 326 -4.77 -9.75 6.51
CA ILE A 326 -5.47 -9.94 7.77
C ILE A 326 -6.93 -9.55 7.65
N GLU A 327 -7.25 -8.46 6.95
CA GLU A 327 -8.62 -8.06 6.64
C GLU A 327 -9.38 -9.19 5.94
N LEU A 328 -8.79 -9.80 4.92
CA LEU A 328 -9.40 -10.93 4.19
C LEU A 328 -9.68 -12.12 5.11
N LEU A 329 -8.71 -12.50 5.95
CA LEU A 329 -8.88 -13.61 6.88
C LEU A 329 -9.90 -13.31 7.98
N ALA A 330 -9.91 -12.07 8.49
CA ALA A 330 -10.89 -11.63 9.47
C ALA A 330 -12.30 -11.73 8.88
N ASP A 331 -12.51 -11.26 7.64
CA ASP A 331 -13.81 -11.33 6.95
C ASP A 331 -14.35 -12.76 6.86
N GLU A 332 -13.48 -13.76 6.73
CA GLU A 332 -13.84 -15.18 6.62
C GLU A 332 -13.91 -15.90 7.99
N THR A 333 -13.59 -15.22 9.08
CA THR A 333 -13.52 -15.83 10.42
C THR A 333 -14.88 -15.81 11.10
N VAL A 334 -15.37 -17.02 11.42
CA VAL A 334 -16.57 -17.25 12.24
C VAL A 334 -16.26 -16.94 13.71
N ILE A 335 -17.05 -16.06 14.32
CA ILE A 335 -16.97 -15.67 15.73
C ILE A 335 -17.96 -16.47 16.59
N HIS A 336 -19.17 -16.72 16.09
CA HIS A 336 -20.20 -17.44 16.85
C HIS A 336 -21.03 -18.39 15.98
N THR A 337 -21.41 -19.50 16.59
CA THR A 337 -22.39 -20.49 16.09
C THR A 337 -23.53 -20.57 17.08
N ILE A 338 -24.77 -20.36 16.61
CA ILE A 338 -25.96 -20.57 17.44
C ILE A 338 -26.53 -21.96 17.12
N ASP A 339 -26.43 -22.88 18.06
CA ASP A 339 -27.02 -24.23 17.98
C ASP A 339 -28.46 -24.20 18.50
N GLY A 340 -29.43 -24.42 17.61
CA GLY A 340 -30.80 -24.79 17.96
C GLY A 340 -30.98 -26.29 17.76
N ILE A 341 -31.76 -26.94 18.62
CA ILE A 341 -32.01 -28.40 18.65
C ILE A 341 -32.62 -28.93 17.33
N GLU A 342 -33.04 -28.06 16.42
CA GLU A 342 -33.27 -28.34 14.99
C GLU A 342 -32.56 -27.27 14.13
N TYR A 343 -31.63 -27.70 13.28
CA TYR A 343 -30.51 -26.86 12.84
C TYR A 343 -30.85 -25.82 11.77
N LYS A 344 -30.82 -24.54 12.17
CA LYS A 344 -30.40 -23.41 11.34
C LYS A 344 -29.08 -22.90 11.89
N PHE A 345 -27.98 -23.12 11.19
CA PHE A 345 -26.70 -22.56 11.62
C PHE A 345 -26.64 -21.10 11.22
N ARG A 346 -26.53 -20.21 12.21
CA ARG A 346 -26.16 -18.82 12.00
C ARG A 346 -24.70 -18.65 12.35
N TYR A 347 -23.89 -18.35 11.33
CA TYR A 347 -22.49 -17.97 11.50
C TYR A 347 -22.40 -16.46 11.57
N PHE A 348 -21.81 -15.92 12.62
CA PHE A 348 -21.46 -14.50 12.67
C PHE A 348 -20.01 -14.34 12.25
N LEU A 349 -19.78 -13.59 11.17
CA LEU A 349 -18.46 -13.20 10.71
C LEU A 349 -18.04 -11.89 11.38
N SER A 350 -16.74 -11.64 11.37
CA SER A 350 -16.11 -10.53 12.11
C SER A 350 -16.62 -9.13 11.82
N ARG A 351 -17.17 -8.87 10.63
CA ARG A 351 -17.68 -7.55 10.23
C ARG A 351 -19.19 -7.41 10.39
N ASN A 352 -19.80 -8.08 11.38
CA ASN A 352 -21.25 -8.09 11.62
C ASN A 352 -22.08 -8.70 10.47
N TRP A 353 -21.47 -9.55 9.65
CA TRP A 353 -22.20 -10.33 8.65
C TRP A 353 -22.70 -11.62 9.30
N SER A 354 -23.92 -12.04 8.97
CA SER A 354 -24.42 -13.35 9.40
C SER A 354 -24.78 -14.22 8.21
N TYR A 355 -24.29 -15.46 8.19
CA TYR A 355 -24.72 -16.47 7.22
C TYR A 355 -25.73 -17.42 7.87
N GLU A 356 -26.91 -17.57 7.27
CA GLU A 356 -27.92 -18.54 7.69
C GLU A 356 -27.91 -19.72 6.72
N ALA A 357 -27.45 -20.90 7.17
CA ALA A 357 -27.51 -22.13 6.39
C ALA A 357 -28.95 -22.68 6.43
N ARG A 358 -29.72 -22.51 5.34
CA ARG A 358 -31.04 -23.13 5.20
C ARG A 358 -30.92 -24.45 4.44
N GLY A 359 -31.38 -25.56 5.05
CA GLY A 359 -31.60 -26.83 4.35
C GLY A 359 -30.74 -28.03 4.76
N ILE A 360 -29.94 -27.94 5.83
CA ILE A 360 -29.24 -29.09 6.41
C ILE A 360 -29.65 -29.26 7.87
N THR A 361 -30.47 -30.28 8.12
CA THR A 361 -30.95 -30.69 9.44
C THR A 361 -30.17 -31.93 9.84
N VAL A 362 -29.33 -31.85 10.86
CA VAL A 362 -28.70 -33.03 11.46
C VAL A 362 -29.51 -33.40 12.71
N LYS A 363 -29.67 -34.66 13.09
CA LYS A 363 -30.28 -35.06 14.38
C LYS A 363 -29.42 -36.14 15.01
N LYS A 364 -28.97 -35.92 16.24
CA LYS A 364 -28.19 -36.90 17.00
C LYS A 364 -29.15 -37.87 17.69
N LEU A 365 -29.06 -39.15 17.35
CA LEU A 365 -29.86 -40.23 17.92
C LEU A 365 -28.93 -41.25 18.56
N SER A 366 -28.74 -41.18 19.88
CA SER A 366 -27.86 -42.09 20.65
C SER A 366 -26.43 -42.17 20.07
N ASP A 367 -26.13 -43.21 19.27
CA ASP A 367 -24.86 -43.51 18.61
C ASP A 367 -24.84 -43.19 17.09
N LYS A 368 -25.93 -42.62 16.56
CA LYS A 368 -26.14 -42.35 15.12
C LYS A 368 -26.49 -40.89 14.87
N TYR A 369 -26.30 -40.44 13.63
CA TYR A 369 -26.74 -39.14 13.16
C TYR A 369 -27.66 -39.31 11.96
N GLU A 370 -28.73 -38.52 11.95
CA GLU A 370 -29.74 -38.44 10.89
C GLU A 370 -29.56 -37.12 10.14
N ILE A 371 -29.37 -37.15 8.82
CA ILE A 371 -29.24 -35.94 8.00
C ILE A 371 -30.47 -35.80 7.10
N ASN A 372 -31.14 -34.65 7.19
CA ASN A 372 -32.33 -34.28 6.40
C ASN A 372 -33.42 -35.36 6.36
N GLY A 373 -33.56 -36.15 7.43
CA GLY A 373 -34.60 -37.17 7.55
C GLY A 373 -34.38 -38.45 6.75
N ARG A 374 -33.21 -38.68 6.14
CA ARG A 374 -33.06 -39.73 5.11
C ARG A 374 -31.88 -40.68 5.29
N GLU A 375 -30.76 -40.24 5.86
CA GLU A 375 -29.58 -41.10 6.05
C GLU A 375 -29.25 -41.28 7.52
N MET A 376 -29.24 -42.53 7.97
CA MET A 376 -28.75 -42.94 9.29
C MET A 376 -27.39 -43.60 9.16
N ILE A 377 -26.36 -42.93 9.64
CA ILE A 377 -24.97 -43.42 9.56
C ILE A 377 -24.54 -43.88 10.95
N GLN A 378 -24.10 -45.13 11.05
CA GLN A 378 -23.49 -45.64 12.27
C GLN A 378 -21.99 -45.32 12.23
N PHE A 379 -21.56 -44.40 13.09
CA PHE A 379 -20.17 -43.95 13.10
C PHE A 379 -19.33 -44.83 14.03
N PRO A 380 -18.15 -45.30 13.59
CA PRO A 380 -17.20 -45.94 14.50
C PRO A 380 -16.57 -44.86 15.39
N HIS A 381 -17.17 -44.62 16.56
CA HIS A 381 -16.67 -43.93 17.77
C HIS A 381 -15.87 -42.61 17.68
N LYS A 382 -15.64 -41.99 16.51
CA LYS A 382 -14.87 -40.73 16.37
C LYS A 382 -15.51 -39.73 15.40
N LEU A 383 -15.72 -38.50 15.88
CA LEU A 383 -16.32 -37.34 15.20
C LEU A 383 -15.65 -36.93 13.86
N HIS A 384 -14.43 -37.37 13.58
CA HIS A 384 -13.67 -36.97 12.39
C HIS A 384 -14.26 -37.54 11.09
N ASN A 385 -14.88 -38.72 11.15
CA ASN A 385 -15.47 -39.39 9.98
C ASN A 385 -16.81 -38.75 9.53
N LEU A 386 -17.47 -37.99 10.41
CA LEU A 386 -18.75 -37.31 10.12
C LEU A 386 -18.56 -36.16 9.12
N ARG A 387 -17.46 -35.43 9.24
CA ARG A 387 -17.14 -34.31 8.35
C ARG A 387 -16.82 -34.77 6.93
N GLU A 388 -15.95 -35.77 6.79
CA GLU A 388 -15.54 -36.32 5.49
C GLU A 388 -16.72 -36.93 4.72
N TYR A 389 -17.66 -37.58 5.43
CA TYR A 389 -18.87 -38.16 4.85
C TYR A 389 -19.88 -37.09 4.40
N ILE A 390 -20.08 -36.04 5.20
CA ILE A 390 -20.94 -34.90 4.84
C ILE A 390 -20.37 -34.14 3.63
N GLU A 391 -19.05 -33.96 3.58
CA GLU A 391 -18.36 -33.35 2.43
C GLU A 391 -18.50 -34.21 1.16
N THR A 392 -18.56 -35.55 1.27
CA THR A 392 -18.82 -36.44 0.11
C THR A 392 -20.29 -36.42 -0.35
N LEU A 393 -21.25 -36.22 0.55
CA LEU A 393 -22.68 -36.07 0.22
C LEU A 393 -23.02 -34.73 -0.42
N VAL A 394 -22.42 -33.64 0.07
CA VAL A 394 -22.55 -32.29 -0.50
C VAL A 394 -21.98 -32.24 -1.91
N ASN A 395 -20.89 -32.97 -2.18
CA ASN A 395 -20.28 -33.07 -3.51
C ASN A 395 -21.05 -33.98 -4.49
N ARG A 396 -22.06 -34.75 -4.03
CA ARG A 396 -22.79 -35.75 -4.85
C ARG A 396 -24.21 -35.35 -5.24
N SER A 397 -24.80 -34.30 -4.67
CA SER A 397 -26.23 -34.04 -4.81
C SER A 397 -26.54 -32.85 -5.74
N GLU A 398 -26.73 -33.14 -7.02
CA GLU A 398 -27.66 -32.39 -7.86
C GLU A 398 -29.10 -32.69 -7.36
N LYS A 399 -29.85 -31.64 -7.03
CA LYS A 399 -31.19 -31.39 -7.59
C LYS A 399 -32.63 -31.77 -6.86
N GLU A 400 -33.44 -30.87 -6.18
CA GLU A 400 -34.92 -30.57 -5.85
C GLU A 400 -35.94 -30.08 -6.90
N ILE A 401 -37.07 -30.75 -7.18
CA ILE A 401 -38.29 -30.02 -7.63
C ILE A 401 -39.55 -30.57 -6.96
N ILE A 402 -40.52 -29.65 -6.86
CA ILE A 402 -41.84 -29.63 -6.21
C ILE A 402 -42.93 -30.35 -7.05
N ARG A 403 -43.81 -31.09 -6.36
CA ARG A 403 -45.09 -31.81 -6.72
C ARG A 403 -45.97 -31.20 -7.85
N CYS A 404 -46.95 -31.85 -8.52
CA CYS A 404 -47.52 -33.23 -8.66
C CYS A 404 -48.58 -33.22 -9.81
N ASN A 405 -48.67 -34.26 -10.68
CA ASN A 405 -49.97 -34.88 -10.99
C ASN A 405 -49.95 -36.28 -11.68
N LYS A 406 -50.84 -37.11 -11.12
CA LYS A 406 -51.49 -38.37 -11.46
C LYS A 406 -50.81 -39.64 -11.96
N ASN A 407 -49.62 -39.73 -12.55
CA ASN A 407 -49.09 -41.09 -12.85
C ASN A 407 -47.57 -41.31 -13.00
N GLU A 408 -46.66 -40.35 -12.75
CA GLU A 408 -45.20 -40.61 -12.79
C GLU A 408 -44.42 -39.55 -12.00
N TYR A 409 -43.27 -39.92 -11.38
CA TYR A 409 -42.43 -39.04 -10.53
C TYR A 409 -40.96 -39.00 -11.00
N THR A 410 -40.36 -37.80 -11.11
CA THR A 410 -38.91 -37.52 -11.33
C THR A 410 -38.52 -36.14 -10.69
N LEU A 411 -37.30 -35.93 -10.17
CA LEU A 411 -36.91 -34.86 -9.19
C LEU A 411 -35.62 -34.04 -9.60
N GLU A 412 -35.54 -32.67 -9.48
CA GLU A 412 -34.34 -31.80 -9.83
C GLU A 412 -34.26 -30.29 -9.24
N ASN A 413 -33.17 -29.70 -8.59
CA ASN A 413 -32.93 -28.61 -7.47
C ASN A 413 -32.86 -27.23 -8.01
N ARG A 414 -33.44 -26.37 -7.17
CA ARG A 414 -32.91 -25.06 -6.84
C ARG A 414 -32.73 -24.86 -5.32
N SER A 415 -31.48 -24.78 -4.88
CA SER A 415 -31.11 -24.19 -3.59
C SER A 415 -31.04 -22.67 -3.73
N ASN A 416 -32.01 -21.95 -3.15
CA ASN A 416 -31.95 -20.49 -3.01
C ASN A 416 -31.27 -20.11 -1.69
N ILE A 417 -30.11 -19.45 -1.78
CA ILE A 417 -29.45 -18.76 -0.67
C ILE A 417 -30.11 -17.37 -0.54
N GLU A 418 -30.72 -17.06 0.60
CA GLU A 418 -31.10 -15.68 0.92
C GLU A 418 -29.96 -14.99 1.68
N LEU A 419 -29.28 -14.08 0.99
CA LEU A 419 -28.40 -13.07 1.60
C LEU A 419 -29.28 -11.96 2.18
N GLY A 420 -29.48 -11.95 3.50
CA GLY A 420 -30.08 -10.82 4.21
C GLY A 420 -29.09 -9.65 4.28
N ILE A 421 -29.07 -8.81 3.25
CA ILE A 421 -28.31 -7.56 3.21
C ILE A 421 -29.26 -6.46 3.71
N LYS A 422 -28.87 -5.64 4.69
CA LYS A 422 -29.50 -4.32 4.85
C LYS A 422 -29.08 -3.46 3.66
N THR A 423 -29.97 -3.40 2.67
CA THR A 423 -29.76 -3.06 1.25
C THR A 423 -29.56 -1.57 0.92
N ASP A 424 -28.98 -0.77 1.81
CA ASP A 424 -28.72 0.64 1.49
C ASP A 424 -27.27 0.92 1.06
N ASN A 425 -26.32 0.01 1.30
CA ASN A 425 -24.89 0.24 1.00
C ASN A 425 -24.36 -0.42 -0.29
N LEU A 426 -25.18 -1.20 -1.00
CA LEU A 426 -24.77 -1.87 -2.25
C LEU A 426 -24.86 -0.98 -3.50
N ILE A 427 -25.36 0.25 -3.34
CA ILE A 427 -25.70 1.12 -4.47
C ILE A 427 -24.47 1.78 -5.13
N ASN A 428 -23.24 1.70 -4.58
CA ASN A 428 -22.09 2.44 -5.14
C ASN A 428 -20.81 1.62 -5.44
N ASN A 429 -20.87 0.81 -6.51
CA ASN A 429 -19.88 0.70 -7.62
C ASN A 429 -18.49 0.01 -7.45
N ALA A 430 -18.43 -1.34 -7.43
CA ALA A 430 -17.49 -2.20 -8.21
C ALA A 430 -17.63 -3.69 -7.80
N ILE A 431 -17.49 -4.63 -8.74
CA ILE A 431 -17.41 -6.08 -8.45
C ILE A 431 -15.97 -6.56 -8.69
N TYR A 432 -15.33 -7.05 -7.64
CA TYR A 432 -13.98 -7.61 -7.67
C TYR A 432 -14.06 -9.13 -7.68
N ILE A 433 -13.51 -9.77 -8.72
CA ILE A 433 -13.56 -11.25 -8.85
C ILE A 433 -12.30 -11.82 -8.18
N ARG A 434 -12.49 -12.32 -6.95
CA ARG A 434 -11.46 -12.54 -5.91
C ARG A 434 -10.36 -13.58 -6.21
N ASN A 435 -10.37 -14.31 -7.32
CA ASN A 435 -9.39 -15.38 -7.60
C ASN A 435 -8.50 -15.19 -8.83
N VAL A 436 -8.67 -14.11 -9.59
CA VAL A 436 -7.86 -13.81 -10.78
C VAL A 436 -7.30 -12.38 -10.79
N GLY A 437 -7.71 -11.57 -9.81
CA GLY A 437 -7.30 -10.16 -9.66
C GLY A 437 -7.85 -9.27 -10.77
N TRP A 438 -9.14 -9.43 -11.07
CA TRP A 438 -9.83 -8.66 -12.11
C TRP A 438 -10.88 -7.73 -11.51
N MET A 439 -11.10 -6.60 -12.17
CA MET A 439 -12.13 -5.62 -11.81
C MET A 439 -13.09 -5.44 -12.99
N VAL A 440 -14.40 -5.54 -12.72
CA VAL A 440 -15.45 -5.30 -13.72
C VAL A 440 -16.22 -4.04 -13.36
N ARG A 441 -16.29 -3.09 -14.30
CA ARG A 441 -16.99 -1.80 -14.13
C ARG A 441 -17.62 -1.39 -15.45
N LYS A 442 -18.95 -1.18 -15.49
CA LYS A 442 -19.72 -0.58 -16.61
C LYS A 442 -19.17 -0.96 -18.01
N ASN A 443 -19.16 -2.25 -18.34
CA ASN A 443 -18.71 -2.81 -19.64
C ASN A 443 -17.19 -2.84 -19.89
N MET A 444 -16.37 -2.69 -18.84
CA MET A 444 -14.91 -2.80 -18.94
C MET A 444 -14.38 -3.90 -18.01
N ILE A 445 -13.45 -4.70 -18.52
CA ILE A 445 -12.67 -5.67 -17.73
C ILE A 445 -11.22 -5.19 -17.67
N LEU A 446 -10.71 -5.04 -16.44
CA LEU A 446 -9.32 -4.72 -16.17
C LEU A 446 -8.58 -5.95 -15.65
N LEU A 447 -7.56 -6.41 -16.38
CA LEU A 447 -6.72 -7.53 -15.99
C LEU A 447 -5.53 -7.07 -15.14
N ASN A 448 -4.98 -7.98 -14.32
CA ASN A 448 -3.78 -7.73 -13.50
C ASN A 448 -2.54 -7.31 -14.32
N SER A 449 -2.50 -7.63 -15.61
CA SER A 449 -1.43 -7.20 -16.54
C SER A 449 -1.55 -5.74 -16.97
N GLY A 450 -2.62 -5.04 -16.59
CA GLY A 450 -2.92 -3.67 -17.04
C GLY A 450 -3.64 -3.59 -18.39
N LEU A 451 -3.87 -4.73 -19.06
CA LEU A 451 -4.65 -4.78 -20.30
C LEU A 451 -6.12 -4.43 -20.04
N LYS A 452 -6.63 -3.47 -20.81
CA LYS A 452 -8.02 -3.02 -20.80
C LYS A 452 -8.78 -3.68 -21.94
N ILE A 453 -9.95 -4.26 -21.63
CA ILE A 453 -10.86 -4.81 -22.63
C ILE A 453 -12.20 -4.10 -22.48
N GLU A 454 -12.58 -3.33 -23.50
CA GLU A 454 -13.90 -2.69 -23.60
C GLU A 454 -14.89 -3.65 -24.28
N LEU A 455 -16.03 -3.86 -23.64
CA LEU A 455 -17.12 -4.69 -24.14
C LEU A 455 -18.11 -3.78 -24.87
N ASP A 456 -17.91 -3.59 -26.18
CA ASP A 456 -18.81 -2.79 -27.00
C ASP A 456 -20.19 -3.44 -27.11
N GLY A 457 -21.23 -2.73 -26.67
CA GLY A 457 -22.62 -2.96 -27.09
C GLY A 457 -23.55 -3.76 -26.19
N MET A 458 -23.29 -3.94 -24.88
CA MET A 458 -24.26 -4.60 -23.99
C MET A 458 -24.89 -3.64 -22.98
N THR A 459 -26.10 -3.18 -23.31
CA THR A 459 -27.00 -2.46 -22.40
C THR A 459 -27.93 -3.49 -21.74
N VAL A 460 -27.83 -3.68 -20.43
CA VAL A 460 -28.84 -4.47 -19.70
C VAL A 460 -29.90 -3.49 -19.21
N MET A 461 -31.01 -3.38 -19.96
CA MET A 461 -32.21 -2.72 -19.46
C MET A 461 -32.94 -3.67 -18.50
N ASN A 462 -33.24 -3.15 -17.31
CA ASN A 462 -34.10 -3.82 -16.35
C ASN A 462 -35.56 -3.60 -16.76
N LYS A 463 -36.21 -4.61 -17.34
CA LYS A 463 -37.68 -4.78 -17.36
C LYS A 463 -38.04 -6.15 -17.91
N GLU A 464 -38.73 -6.91 -17.06
CA GLU A 464 -39.58 -8.06 -17.37
C GLU A 464 -38.90 -9.34 -17.91
N GLU A 465 -39.36 -10.45 -17.34
CA GLU A 465 -39.10 -11.85 -17.64
C GLU A 465 -38.49 -12.14 -19.02
N VAL A 466 -37.17 -12.35 -19.09
CA VAL A 466 -36.55 -13.08 -20.20
C VAL A 466 -35.50 -14.06 -19.71
N ASN A 467 -35.66 -15.28 -20.21
CA ASN A 467 -34.99 -16.52 -19.86
C ASN A 467 -33.57 -16.55 -20.47
N TYR A 468 -32.52 -16.52 -19.64
CA TYR A 468 -31.13 -16.61 -20.09
C TYR A 468 -30.80 -18.02 -20.58
N LYS A 469 -30.90 -18.25 -21.89
CA LYS A 469 -30.42 -19.48 -22.53
C LYS A 469 -29.20 -19.30 -23.45
N ASN A 470 -28.68 -18.09 -23.66
CA ASN A 470 -27.58 -17.85 -24.61
C ASN A 470 -26.32 -17.19 -24.02
N ASP A 471 -26.01 -17.39 -22.74
CA ASP A 471 -24.69 -17.02 -22.17
C ASP A 471 -23.56 -18.00 -22.54
N ARG A 472 -23.89 -19.15 -23.15
CA ARG A 472 -22.88 -20.15 -23.53
C ARG A 472 -21.89 -19.57 -24.54
N GLU A 473 -22.32 -18.71 -25.46
CA GLU A 473 -21.43 -18.11 -26.44
C GLU A 473 -20.49 -17.08 -25.82
N ILE A 474 -21.01 -16.29 -24.87
CA ILE A 474 -20.25 -15.26 -24.14
C ILE A 474 -19.23 -15.91 -23.20
N ILE A 475 -19.66 -16.89 -22.42
CA ILE A 475 -18.78 -17.66 -21.53
C ILE A 475 -17.74 -18.43 -22.34
N ASN A 476 -18.13 -19.07 -23.46
CA ASN A 476 -17.18 -19.76 -24.33
C ASN A 476 -16.17 -18.79 -24.98
N LYS A 477 -16.57 -17.56 -25.29
CA LYS A 477 -15.67 -16.54 -25.86
C LYS A 477 -14.69 -16.02 -24.81
N ILE A 478 -15.14 -15.79 -23.57
CA ILE A 478 -14.28 -15.42 -22.44
C ILE A 478 -13.30 -16.56 -22.11
N VAL A 479 -13.77 -17.81 -22.09
CA VAL A 479 -12.94 -19.00 -21.85
C VAL A 479 -11.91 -19.19 -22.97
N ARG A 480 -12.27 -18.95 -24.24
CA ARG A 480 -11.30 -19.00 -25.35
C ARG A 480 -10.22 -17.93 -25.24
N LEU A 481 -10.60 -16.69 -24.97
CA LEU A 481 -9.64 -15.58 -24.76
C LEU A 481 -8.71 -15.86 -23.57
N PHE A 482 -9.25 -16.49 -22.51
CA PHE A 482 -8.47 -16.93 -21.36
C PHE A 482 -7.44 -18.03 -21.72
N ILE A 483 -7.84 -19.04 -22.50
CA ILE A 483 -6.95 -20.14 -22.95
C ILE A 483 -5.84 -19.62 -23.87
N GLU A 484 -6.14 -18.68 -24.76
CA GLU A 484 -5.15 -18.09 -25.67
C GLU A 484 -4.13 -17.22 -24.92
N GLU A 485 -4.55 -16.49 -23.89
CA GLU A 485 -3.65 -15.67 -23.09
C GLU A 485 -2.79 -16.51 -22.14
N ALA A 486 -3.35 -17.55 -21.53
CA ALA A 486 -2.59 -18.48 -20.67
C ALA A 486 -1.46 -19.17 -21.44
N ARG A 487 -1.68 -19.53 -22.72
CA ARG A 487 -0.66 -20.16 -23.58
C ARG A 487 0.56 -19.28 -23.89
N LYS A 488 0.49 -17.96 -23.68
CA LYS A 488 1.63 -17.05 -23.89
C LYS A 488 2.64 -17.07 -22.74
N TYR A 489 2.27 -17.63 -21.59
CA TYR A 489 3.08 -17.59 -20.37
C TYR A 489 3.60 -18.98 -19.93
N ASN A 490 3.54 -19.97 -20.82
CA ASN A 490 3.77 -21.41 -20.59
C ASN A 490 2.94 -21.96 -19.42
#